data_AF-A0AAD8C0N1-F1
#
_entry.id   AF-A0AAD8C0N1-F1
#
_cell.length_a   1.000
_cell.length_b   1.000
_cell.length_c   1.000
_cell.angle_alpha   90.00
_cell.angle_beta   90.00
_cell.angle_gamma   90.00
#
_symmetry.space_group_name_H-M   'P 1'
#
loop_
_entity.id
_entity.type
_entity.pdbx_description
1 polymer ?
#
loop_
_entity_poly.entity_id
_entity_poly.type
_entity_poly.pdbx_seq_one_letter_code
_entity_poly.pdbx_strand_id
1 'polypeptide(L)'
;SVFCVCNAAIQTEPNDIYCERVLEAIDSCDKAGIQFNSRQQKEIGTILKKNLETILDFLFDFAVDFDPTREQSPTRHRSALRVILNDFKHFSTDEEGETLEQSLDTKLQDDDTVSVLEEAVQAWERYNIAEGQSYVKGSIVKTDAIGG
;
A
#
# COMPACT_ATOMS: atom_id res chain seq x y z
N SER A 1 20.67 -3.06 5.46
CA SER A 1 19.55 -3.75 6.14
C SER A 1 18.25 -3.11 5.70
N VAL A 2 17.10 -3.80 5.79
CA VAL A 2 15.78 -3.19 5.54
C VAL A 2 15.55 -1.98 6.47
N PHE A 3 16.12 -2.04 7.67
CA PHE A 3 16.23 -0.89 8.59
C PHE A 3 16.95 0.33 7.99
N CYS A 4 18.00 0.13 7.17
CA CYS A 4 18.62 1.21 6.40
C CYS A 4 17.76 1.68 5.23
N VAL A 5 16.88 0.85 4.66
CA VAL A 5 16.01 1.27 3.54
C VAL A 5 14.84 2.10 4.07
N CYS A 6 14.22 1.68 5.19
CA CYS A 6 13.34 2.54 5.96
C CYS A 6 14.10 3.82 6.33
N ASN A 7 15.19 3.73 7.08
CA ASN A 7 15.89 4.92 7.60
C ASN A 7 16.50 5.83 6.52
N ALA A 8 16.86 5.33 5.33
CA ALA A 8 17.39 6.12 4.22
C ALA A 8 16.30 6.73 3.33
N ALA A 9 15.14 6.08 3.17
CA ALA A 9 13.97 6.74 2.57
C ALA A 9 13.57 7.95 3.43
N ILE A 10 13.71 7.85 4.75
CA ILE A 10 13.18 8.76 5.76
C ILE A 10 13.89 10.14 5.88
N GLN A 11 15.04 10.34 5.23
CA GLN A 11 15.84 11.59 5.35
C GLN A 11 15.63 12.63 4.23
N THR A 12 14.80 12.34 3.23
CA THR A 12 14.47 13.28 2.14
C THR A 12 13.13 13.98 2.38
N GLU A 13 12.92 15.15 1.78
CA GLU A 13 11.61 15.81 1.80
C GLU A 13 10.52 14.87 1.26
N PRO A 14 9.32 14.84 1.88
CA PRO A 14 8.24 13.96 1.43
C PRO A 14 7.80 14.35 0.03
N ASN A 15 7.80 13.38 -0.88
CA ASN A 15 7.27 13.47 -2.24
C ASN A 15 6.77 12.07 -2.65
N ASP A 16 6.19 11.95 -3.84
CA ASP A 16 5.58 10.68 -4.30
C ASP A 16 6.58 9.50 -4.26
N ILE A 17 7.82 9.73 -4.69
CA ILE A 17 8.90 8.71 -4.69
C ILE A 17 9.24 8.29 -3.26
N TYR A 18 9.22 9.22 -2.31
CA TYR A 18 9.40 8.93 -0.90
C TYR A 18 8.28 8.05 -0.37
N CYS A 19 7.03 8.42 -0.61
CA CYS A 19 5.85 7.70 -0.12
C CYS A 19 5.81 6.28 -0.67
N GLU A 20 6.07 6.12 -1.98
CA GLU A 20 6.18 4.83 -2.63
C GLU A 20 7.22 3.93 -1.92
N ARG A 21 8.44 4.43 -1.71
CA ARG A 21 9.52 3.68 -1.03
C ARG A 21 9.18 3.30 0.41
N VAL A 22 8.52 4.19 1.15
CA VAL A 22 8.10 3.89 2.53
C VAL A 22 7.08 2.76 2.54
N LEU A 23 6.05 2.84 1.69
CA LEU A 23 5.01 1.81 1.59
C LEU A 23 5.59 0.46 1.13
N GLU A 24 6.50 0.47 0.16
CA GLU A 24 7.22 -0.73 -0.29
C GLU A 24 8.06 -1.36 0.82
N ALA A 25 8.74 -0.54 1.62
CA ALA A 25 9.55 -1.04 2.73
C ALA A 25 8.68 -1.67 3.81
N ILE A 26 7.49 -1.11 4.09
CA ILE A 26 6.53 -1.66 5.06
C ILE A 26 5.98 -3.00 4.60
N ASP A 27 5.48 -3.08 3.37
CA ASP A 27 5.00 -4.33 2.77
C ASP A 27 6.10 -5.41 2.74
N SER A 28 7.35 -5.01 2.49
CA SER A 28 8.50 -5.92 2.55
C SER A 28 8.80 -6.40 3.97
N CYS A 29 8.68 -5.54 4.98
CA CYS A 29 8.89 -5.91 6.39
C CYS A 29 7.83 -6.91 6.87
N ASP A 30 6.57 -6.68 6.51
CA ASP A 30 5.45 -7.56 6.82
C ASP A 30 5.64 -8.94 6.19
N LYS A 31 5.91 -9.00 4.87
CA LYS A 31 6.18 -10.26 4.16
C LYS A 31 7.36 -11.04 4.73
N ALA A 32 8.36 -10.34 5.25
CA ALA A 32 9.52 -10.95 5.89
C ALA A 32 9.31 -11.32 7.37
N GLY A 33 8.16 -10.97 7.97
CA GLY A 33 7.84 -11.27 9.36
C GLY A 33 8.80 -10.61 10.36
N ILE A 34 9.31 -9.41 10.03
CA ILE A 34 10.32 -8.75 10.85
C ILE A 34 9.71 -8.30 12.18
N GLN A 35 10.36 -8.70 13.29
CA GLN A 35 10.02 -8.19 14.61
C GLN A 35 10.92 -7.01 14.99
N PHE A 36 10.30 -5.89 15.34
CA PHE A 36 10.98 -4.68 15.77
C PHE A 36 11.09 -4.61 17.29
N ASN A 37 12.24 -4.20 17.81
CA ASN A 37 12.38 -3.89 19.23
C ASN A 37 11.76 -2.51 19.57
N SER A 38 11.59 -2.21 20.85
CA SER A 38 10.90 -0.98 21.30
C SER A 38 11.52 0.32 20.77
N ARG A 39 12.85 0.38 20.61
CA ARG A 39 13.51 1.55 20.03
C ARG A 39 13.15 1.70 18.56
N GLN A 40 13.19 0.61 17.81
CA GLN A 40 12.85 0.59 16.39
C GLN A 40 11.37 0.91 16.16
N GLN A 41 10.48 0.36 16.98
CA GLN A 41 9.06 0.68 16.95
C GLN A 41 8.84 2.18 17.16
N LYS A 42 9.51 2.77 18.16
CA LYS A 42 9.43 4.21 18.41
C LYS A 42 9.91 5.04 17.20
N GLU A 43 11.08 4.70 16.66
CA GLU A 43 11.62 5.38 15.48
C GLU A 43 10.63 5.29 14.30
N ILE A 44 10.14 4.09 13.97
CA ILE A 44 9.17 3.89 12.87
C ILE A 44 7.85 4.63 13.13
N GLY A 45 7.29 4.54 14.33
CA GLY A 45 6.04 5.21 14.71
C GLY A 45 6.13 6.72 14.59
N THR A 46 7.22 7.32 15.09
CA THR A 46 7.50 8.76 14.91
C THR A 46 7.56 9.14 13.44
N ILE A 47 8.24 8.35 12.63
CA ILE A 47 8.43 8.68 11.22
C ILE A 47 7.11 8.60 10.45
N LEU A 48 6.34 7.54 10.67
CA LEU A 48 5.03 7.40 10.05
C LEU A 48 4.10 8.53 10.47
N LYS A 49 4.07 8.87 11.76
CA LYS A 49 3.31 10.02 12.25
C LYS A 49 3.70 11.31 11.52
N LYS A 50 5.01 11.61 11.45
CA LYS A 50 5.51 12.86 10.84
C LYS A 50 5.09 13.01 9.37
N ASN A 51 5.01 11.91 8.63
CA ASN A 51 4.73 11.93 7.19
C ASN A 51 3.33 11.40 6.86
N LEU A 52 2.47 11.23 7.86
CA LEU A 52 1.21 10.52 7.71
C LEU A 52 0.31 11.19 6.68
N GLU A 53 0.18 12.52 6.76
CA GLU A 53 -0.61 13.32 5.82
C GLU A 53 -0.13 13.14 4.38
N THR A 54 1.17 13.28 4.12
CA THR A 54 1.71 13.09 2.77
C THR A 54 1.59 11.65 2.25
N ILE A 55 1.65 10.65 3.14
CA ILE A 55 1.43 9.24 2.76
C ILE A 55 -0.04 9.03 2.37
N LEU A 56 -0.99 9.61 3.12
CA LEU A 56 -2.41 9.52 2.83
C LEU A 56 -2.76 10.27 1.54
N ASP A 57 -2.28 11.50 1.37
CA ASP A 57 -2.47 12.26 0.13
C ASP A 57 -1.95 11.50 -1.09
N PHE A 58 -0.74 10.93 -1.00
CA PHE A 58 -0.18 10.08 -2.06
C PHE A 58 -1.07 8.89 -2.38
N LEU A 59 -1.61 8.20 -1.36
CA LEU A 59 -2.49 7.05 -1.54
C LEU A 59 -3.83 7.44 -2.14
N PHE A 60 -4.36 8.61 -1.77
CA PHE A 60 -5.57 9.17 -2.33
C PHE A 60 -5.38 9.51 -3.81
N ASP A 61 -4.37 10.30 -4.14
CA ASP A 61 -4.03 10.69 -5.51
C ASP A 61 -3.77 9.45 -6.37
N PHE A 62 -2.99 8.50 -5.84
CA PHE A 62 -2.80 7.20 -6.48
C PHE A 62 -4.12 6.51 -6.75
N ALA A 63 -5.03 6.41 -5.77
CA ALA A 63 -6.31 5.71 -5.96
C ALA A 63 -7.25 6.41 -6.97
N VAL A 64 -7.23 7.74 -7.03
CA VAL A 64 -8.06 8.53 -7.94
C VAL A 64 -7.52 8.53 -9.36
N ASP A 65 -6.20 8.68 -9.52
CA ASP A 65 -5.55 8.79 -10.83
C ASP A 65 -5.07 7.45 -11.39
N PHE A 66 -5.23 6.35 -10.63
CA PHE A 66 -4.74 5.03 -11.00
C PHE A 66 -5.20 4.60 -12.40
N ASP A 67 -4.24 4.49 -13.32
CA ASP A 67 -4.45 3.88 -14.62
C ASP A 67 -3.95 2.42 -14.61
N PRO A 68 -4.85 1.42 -14.65
CA PRO A 68 -4.48 0.00 -14.60
C PRO A 68 -3.65 -0.48 -15.79
N THR A 69 -3.55 0.33 -16.85
CA THR A 69 -2.76 0.04 -18.03
C THR A 69 -1.32 0.56 -17.95
N ARG A 70 -1.01 1.40 -16.95
CA ARG A 70 0.27 2.13 -16.85
C ARG A 70 1.02 1.92 -15.54
N GLU A 71 0.35 1.53 -14.46
CA GLU A 71 0.94 1.58 -13.11
C GLU A 71 1.14 0.22 -12.42
N GLN A 72 2.15 0.16 -11.53
CA GLN A 72 2.57 -1.06 -10.85
C GLN A 72 1.76 -1.32 -9.56
N SER A 73 0.64 -2.02 -9.71
CA SER A 73 -0.07 -2.79 -8.68
C SER A 73 -0.62 -2.03 -7.44
N PRO A 74 -1.90 -1.61 -7.47
CA PRO A 74 -2.57 -0.94 -6.35
C PRO A 74 -2.77 -1.88 -5.14
N THR A 75 -2.72 -3.18 -5.38
CA THR A 75 -2.74 -4.21 -4.33
C THR A 75 -1.56 -4.07 -3.35
N ARG A 76 -0.37 -3.68 -3.84
CA ARG A 76 0.81 -3.51 -2.98
C ARG A 76 0.61 -2.36 -1.98
N HIS A 77 0.15 -1.21 -2.47
CA HIS A 77 -0.08 -0.04 -1.63
C HIS A 77 -1.23 -0.26 -0.65
N ARG A 78 -2.31 -0.96 -1.06
CA ARG A 78 -3.37 -1.39 -0.15
C ARG A 78 -2.87 -2.30 0.97
N SER A 79 -2.00 -3.27 0.66
CA SER A 79 -1.40 -4.14 1.66
C SER A 79 -0.56 -3.36 2.67
N ALA A 80 0.29 -2.45 2.19
CA ALA A 80 1.09 -1.58 3.05
C ALA A 80 0.21 -0.72 3.99
N LEU A 81 -0.86 -0.12 3.46
CA LEU A 81 -1.82 0.65 4.26
C LEU A 81 -2.46 -0.22 5.36
N ARG A 82 -2.90 -1.43 5.02
CA ARG A 82 -3.46 -2.37 6.01
C ARG A 82 -2.47 -2.76 7.09
N VAL A 83 -1.18 -2.93 6.76
CA VAL A 83 -0.13 -3.19 7.75
C VAL A 83 0.04 -2.01 8.69
N ILE A 84 0.01 -0.77 8.18
CA ILE A 84 0.06 0.43 9.01
C ILE A 84 -1.11 0.45 10.00
N LEU A 85 -2.33 0.24 9.49
CA LEU A 85 -3.57 0.30 10.28
C LEU A 85 -3.73 -0.83 11.31
N ASN A 86 -3.12 -1.99 11.08
CA ASN A 86 -3.28 -3.15 11.94
C ASN A 86 -2.07 -3.38 12.86
N ASP A 87 -0.87 -3.35 12.30
CA ASP A 87 0.33 -3.81 12.99
C ASP A 87 1.13 -2.65 13.57
N PHE A 88 1.26 -1.55 12.83
CA PHE A 88 2.14 -0.46 13.23
C PHE A 88 1.40 0.61 14.02
N LYS A 89 0.06 0.62 14.01
CA LYS A 89 -0.75 1.56 14.80
C LYS A 89 -0.43 1.56 16.30
N HIS A 90 0.05 0.45 16.84
CA HIS A 90 0.41 0.35 18.26
C HIS A 90 1.84 0.79 18.55
N PHE A 91 2.60 1.22 17.55
CA PHE A 91 3.95 1.71 17.77
C PHE A 91 3.88 3.06 18.46
N SER A 92 4.74 3.22 19.47
CA SER A 92 4.91 4.50 20.16
C SER A 92 5.48 5.55 19.21
N THR A 93 5.17 6.82 19.45
CA THR A 93 5.71 7.95 18.67
C THR A 93 6.76 8.72 19.50
N ASP A 94 7.17 9.88 19.02
CA ASP A 94 8.08 10.79 19.74
C ASP A 94 7.39 11.51 20.91
N GLU A 95 6.07 11.55 20.93
CA GLU A 95 5.28 12.09 22.02
C GLU A 95 5.08 11.06 23.14
N GLU A 96 5.18 11.53 24.39
CA GLU A 96 5.14 10.65 25.54
C GLU A 96 3.73 10.06 25.74
N GLY A 97 3.65 8.73 25.70
CA GLY A 97 2.39 8.00 25.87
C GLY A 97 1.50 7.96 24.62
N GLU A 98 1.95 8.54 23.50
CA GLU A 98 1.21 8.52 22.24
C GLU A 98 1.59 7.30 21.40
N THR A 99 0.60 6.77 20.68
CA THR A 99 0.77 5.72 19.66
C THR A 99 0.33 6.22 18.30
N LEU A 100 0.80 5.57 17.23
CA LEU A 100 0.44 5.92 15.87
C LEU A 100 -1.10 5.87 15.64
N GLU A 101 -1.82 5.01 16.36
CA GLU A 101 -3.30 4.89 16.33
C GLU A 101 -4.00 6.23 16.55
N GLN A 102 -3.54 7.05 17.50
CA GLN A 102 -4.17 8.35 17.78
C GLN A 102 -4.00 9.35 16.64
N SER A 103 -2.82 9.35 16.01
CA SER A 103 -2.56 10.17 14.82
C SER A 103 -3.35 9.67 13.59
N LEU A 104 -3.47 8.35 13.44
CA LEU A 104 -4.28 7.73 12.39
C LEU A 104 -5.77 8.04 12.54
N ASP A 105 -6.34 7.87 13.74
CA ASP A 105 -7.76 8.13 14.00
C ASP A 105 -8.13 9.58 13.67
N THR A 106 -7.26 10.52 14.03
CA THR A 106 -7.49 11.95 13.76
C THR A 106 -7.52 12.25 12.27
N LYS A 107 -6.61 11.65 11.48
CA LYS A 107 -6.50 11.93 10.05
C LYS A 107 -7.52 11.13 9.22
N LEU A 108 -7.77 9.87 9.58
CA LEU A 108 -8.65 8.97 8.82
C LEU A 108 -10.14 9.15 9.13
N GLN A 109 -10.50 9.80 10.24
CA GLN A 109 -11.91 10.17 10.47
C GLN A 109 -12.43 11.17 9.42
N ASP A 110 -11.55 12.00 8.89
CA ASP A 110 -11.89 13.04 7.92
C ASP A 110 -11.54 12.64 6.47
N ASP A 111 -10.98 11.45 6.26
CA ASP A 111 -10.35 11.04 5.00
C ASP A 111 -10.89 9.71 4.46
N ASP A 112 -11.51 9.76 3.28
CA ASP A 112 -12.09 8.60 2.58
C ASP A 112 -11.04 7.71 1.88
N THR A 113 -9.73 8.00 2.01
CA THR A 113 -8.61 7.31 1.33
C THR A 113 -8.73 5.78 1.37
N VAL A 114 -9.07 5.20 2.53
CA VAL A 114 -9.20 3.73 2.66
C VAL A 114 -10.30 3.22 1.74
N SER A 115 -11.48 3.86 1.74
CA SER A 115 -12.61 3.44 0.92
C SER A 115 -12.30 3.60 -0.57
N VAL A 116 -11.73 4.75 -0.96
CA VAL A 116 -11.38 5.04 -2.36
C VAL A 116 -10.35 4.04 -2.89
N LEU A 117 -9.30 3.73 -2.11
CA LEU A 117 -8.30 2.73 -2.50
C LEU A 117 -8.90 1.32 -2.61
N GLU A 118 -9.84 0.95 -1.74
CA GLU A 118 -10.54 -0.32 -1.84
C GLU A 118 -11.43 -0.42 -3.08
N GLU A 119 -12.16 0.65 -3.41
CA GLU A 119 -12.97 0.72 -4.63
C GLU A 119 -12.11 0.63 -5.88
N ALA A 120 -10.98 1.34 -5.92
CA ALA A 120 -10.02 1.29 -7.04
C ALA A 120 -9.47 -0.12 -7.24
N VAL A 121 -9.05 -0.80 -6.16
CA VAL A 121 -8.56 -2.19 -6.23
C VAL A 121 -9.65 -3.15 -6.72
N GLN A 122 -10.89 -3.02 -6.23
CA GLN A 122 -12.01 -3.85 -6.67
C GLN A 122 -12.37 -3.62 -8.15
N ALA A 123 -12.41 -2.36 -8.58
CA ALA A 123 -12.66 -2.00 -9.97
C ALA A 123 -11.61 -2.63 -10.91
N TRP A 124 -10.35 -2.61 -10.48
CA TRP A 124 -9.26 -3.25 -11.21
C TRP A 124 -9.33 -4.77 -11.25
N GLU A 125 -9.64 -5.43 -10.12
CA GLU A 125 -9.84 -6.88 -10.09
C GLU A 125 -10.92 -7.30 -11.12
N ARG A 126 -12.00 -6.52 -11.24
CA ARG A 126 -13.03 -6.75 -12.26
C ARG A 126 -12.51 -6.51 -13.67
N TYR A 127 -11.70 -5.48 -13.91
CA TYR A 127 -11.09 -5.19 -15.22
C TYR A 127 -10.16 -6.33 -15.67
N ASN A 128 -9.25 -6.77 -14.80
CA ASN A 128 -8.35 -7.90 -15.10
C ASN A 128 -9.10 -9.20 -15.41
N ILE A 129 -10.20 -9.47 -14.69
CA ILE A 129 -11.05 -10.63 -14.98
C ILE A 129 -11.71 -10.47 -16.36
N ALA A 130 -12.20 -9.28 -16.71
CA ALA A 130 -12.85 -9.02 -17.99
C ALA A 130 -11.88 -9.14 -19.18
N GLU A 131 -10.67 -8.58 -19.09
CA GLU A 131 -9.61 -8.72 -20.10
C GLU A 131 -9.10 -10.16 -20.20
N GLY A 132 -8.87 -10.83 -19.06
CA GLY A 132 -8.47 -12.23 -19.02
C GLY A 132 -9.53 -13.17 -19.62
N GLN A 133 -10.82 -12.84 -19.48
CA GLN A 133 -11.92 -13.59 -20.10
C GLN A 133 -12.09 -13.31 -21.59
N SER A 134 -11.69 -12.13 -22.10
CA SER A 134 -11.73 -11.82 -23.54
C SER A 134 -10.76 -12.72 -24.33
N TYR A 135 -9.60 -13.05 -23.75
CA TYR A 135 -8.63 -13.97 -24.33
C TYR A 135 -9.07 -15.44 -24.31
N VAL A 136 -9.74 -15.89 -23.24
CA VAL A 136 -10.20 -17.29 -23.14
C VAL A 136 -11.40 -17.56 -24.03
N LYS A 137 -12.25 -16.56 -24.32
CA LYS A 137 -13.40 -16.73 -25.22
C LYS A 137 -13.03 -16.74 -26.72
N GLY A 138 -11.82 -16.31 -27.08
CA GLY A 138 -11.30 -16.33 -28.46
C GLY A 138 -10.62 -17.64 -28.89
N SER A 139 -10.39 -18.58 -27.96
CA SER A 139 -9.67 -19.83 -28.22
C SER A 139 -10.51 -21.07 -27.91
N ILE A 140 -11.65 -21.22 -28.60
CA ILE A 140 -12.40 -22.49 -28.62
C ILE A 140 -12.28 -23.11 -30.03
N VAL A 141 -11.32 -24.02 -30.13
CA VAL A 141 -11.28 -25.26 -30.93
C VAL A 141 -11.53 -25.12 -32.45
N LYS A 142 -10.44 -25.11 -33.23
CA LYS A 142 -10.44 -25.80 -34.53
C LYS A 142 -10.67 -27.28 -34.26
N THR A 143 -11.86 -27.76 -34.58
CA THR A 143 -12.10 -29.19 -34.75
C THR A 143 -11.47 -29.55 -36.10
N ASP A 144 -10.31 -30.20 -36.04
CA ASP A 144 -9.76 -30.88 -37.21
C ASP A 144 -10.75 -31.98 -37.62
N ALA A 145 -11.52 -31.70 -38.67
CA ALA A 145 -12.21 -32.74 -39.41
C ALA A 145 -11.15 -33.52 -40.20
N ILE A 146 -10.71 -34.65 -39.65
CA ILE A 146 -10.01 -35.68 -40.39
C ILE A 146 -10.77 -37.00 -40.22
N GLY A 147 -11.41 -37.42 -41.31
CA GLY A 147 -11.41 -38.81 -41.76
C GLY A 147 -12.39 -39.79 -41.10
N GLY A 148 -13.45 -40.10 -41.85
CA GLY A 148 -14.29 -41.30 -41.73
C GLY A 148 -15.16 -41.44 -42.96
#